data_AF-R8YHG9-F1
#
_entry.id   AF-R8YHG9-F1
#
_cell.length_a   1.000
_cell.length_b   1.000
_cell.length_c   1.000
_cell.angle_alpha   90.00
_cell.angle_beta   90.00
_cell.angle_gamma   90.00
#
_symmetry.space_group_name_H-M   'P 1'
#
loop_
_entity.id
_entity.type
_entity.pdbx_description
1 polymer ?
#
loop_
_entity_poly.entity_id
_entity_poly.type
_entity_poly.pdbx_seq_one_letter_code
_entity_poly.pdbx_strand_id
1 'polypeptide(L)'
;MDRKSLLADLLAIYAIILTICIALYAIFDVFKIDKSTATNLLVWSATLLAPISIFYGFRSWKIQLFDQSKINALENIKKKVSEFNKVTLDYRLYSRNLYLLLEKDETTFKKILKEWVEKAELIRREIMSILEIDGIYFDSSKNELKTLYKHNDNLLELINEIENAEFILFTCWIGSASPSPLENGESKEIVIYKYMYLLDPSSHYLKHKLSNKPEILDHCQKFEDEIISTPIREFFKTLNEILQYTFIK
;
A
#
# COMPACT_ATOMS: atom_id res chain seq x y z
N MET A 1 9.26 7.33 -29.22
CA MET A 1 10.71 7.53 -29.39
C MET A 1 11.38 7.20 -28.07
N ASP A 2 12.28 6.23 -28.04
CA ASP A 2 12.75 5.63 -26.79
C ASP A 2 13.74 6.55 -26.08
N ARG A 3 13.43 6.98 -24.85
CA ARG A 3 14.10 8.09 -24.14
C ARG A 3 15.55 7.78 -23.70
N LYS A 4 15.98 6.53 -23.83
CA LYS A 4 17.38 6.11 -23.69
C LYS A 4 18.15 6.34 -25.00
N SER A 5 17.49 6.29 -26.16
CA SER A 5 18.13 6.54 -27.46
C SER A 5 18.62 7.98 -27.54
N LEU A 6 17.78 8.95 -27.18
CA LEU A 6 18.10 10.38 -27.32
C LEU A 6 19.36 10.81 -26.56
N LEU A 7 19.65 10.16 -25.42
CA LEU A 7 20.83 10.45 -24.61
C LEU A 7 22.09 9.76 -25.19
N ALA A 8 21.95 8.53 -25.66
CA ALA A 8 23.00 7.84 -26.41
C ALA A 8 23.35 8.62 -27.69
N ASP A 9 22.34 9.12 -28.38
CA ASP A 9 22.47 9.95 -29.59
C ASP A 9 23.20 11.26 -29.26
N LEU A 10 22.89 11.93 -28.14
CA LEU A 10 23.58 13.17 -27.73
C LEU A 10 25.05 12.94 -27.37
N LEU A 11 25.36 11.85 -26.64
CA LEU A 11 26.74 11.48 -26.33
C LEU A 11 27.52 11.05 -27.56
N ALA A 12 26.87 10.34 -28.50
CA ALA A 12 27.46 9.95 -29.76
C ALA A 12 27.78 11.18 -30.63
N ILE A 13 26.84 12.14 -30.75
CA ILE A 13 27.07 13.40 -31.46
C ILE A 13 28.21 14.18 -30.81
N TYR A 14 28.24 14.27 -29.47
CA TYR A 14 29.34 14.92 -28.75
C TYR A 14 30.69 14.25 -29.03
N ALA A 15 30.77 12.91 -28.98
CA ALA A 15 31.98 12.16 -29.28
C ALA A 15 32.45 12.35 -30.73
N ILE A 16 31.52 12.42 -31.70
CA ILE A 16 31.83 12.72 -33.10
C ILE A 16 32.43 14.12 -33.23
N ILE A 17 31.78 15.14 -32.65
CA ILE A 17 32.28 16.53 -32.67
C ILE A 17 33.66 16.63 -32.04
N LEU A 18 33.87 16.01 -30.87
CA LEU A 18 35.15 16.00 -30.18
C LEU A 18 36.25 15.34 -31.02
N THR A 19 35.95 14.21 -31.66
CA THR A 19 36.89 13.50 -32.54
C THR A 19 37.28 14.36 -33.75
N ILE A 20 36.31 15.07 -34.35
CA ILE A 20 36.56 16.02 -35.44
C ILE A 20 37.44 17.17 -34.96
N CYS A 21 37.17 17.75 -33.78
CA CYS A 21 37.98 18.84 -33.23
C CYS A 21 39.43 18.40 -32.94
N ILE A 22 39.64 17.19 -32.43
CA ILE A 22 40.98 16.63 -32.20
C ILE A 22 41.71 16.39 -33.53
N ALA A 23 41.02 15.84 -34.54
CA ALA A 23 41.60 15.64 -35.86
C ALA A 23 41.99 16.97 -36.53
N LEU A 24 41.14 17.99 -36.44
CA LEU A 24 41.44 19.34 -36.93
C LEU A 24 42.63 19.98 -36.19
N TYR A 25 42.73 19.79 -34.87
CA TYR A 25 43.87 20.25 -34.09
C TYR A 25 45.19 19.61 -34.57
N ALA A 26 45.20 18.29 -34.78
CA ALA A 26 46.36 17.57 -35.28
C ALA A 26 46.78 18.05 -36.68
N ILE A 27 45.82 18.30 -37.57
CA ILE A 27 46.08 18.88 -38.89
C ILE A 27 46.71 20.27 -38.76
N PHE A 28 46.17 21.14 -37.91
CA PHE A 28 46.69 22.51 -37.73
C PHE A 28 48.12 22.51 -37.18
N ASP A 29 48.45 21.56 -36.30
CA ASP A 29 49.80 21.38 -35.76
C ASP A 29 50.80 20.95 -36.85
N VAL A 30 50.42 20.01 -37.73
CA VAL A 30 51.25 19.56 -38.87
C VAL A 30 51.50 20.69 -39.87
N PHE A 31 50.48 21.50 -40.18
CA PHE A 31 50.59 22.60 -41.15
C PHE A 31 51.13 23.91 -40.54
N LYS A 32 51.51 23.92 -39.26
CA LYS A 32 51.97 25.13 -38.53
C LYS A 32 51.00 26.32 -38.64
N ILE A 33 49.71 26.02 -38.74
CA ILE A 33 48.63 27.01 -38.72
C ILE A 33 48.48 27.51 -37.26
N ASP A 34 48.00 28.74 -37.08
CA ASP A 34 47.83 29.35 -35.75
C ASP A 34 47.10 28.41 -34.77
N LYS A 35 47.83 27.98 -33.74
CA LYS A 35 47.35 27.06 -32.71
C LYS A 35 46.23 27.67 -31.86
N SER A 36 46.13 29.01 -31.83
CA SER A 36 45.08 29.72 -31.11
C SER A 36 43.69 29.34 -31.63
N THR A 37 43.51 29.28 -32.96
CA THR A 37 42.23 28.93 -33.58
C THR A 37 41.82 27.49 -33.27
N ALA A 38 42.74 26.53 -33.33
CA ALA A 38 42.46 25.14 -33.02
C ALA A 38 42.15 24.92 -31.53
N THR A 39 42.86 25.63 -30.65
CA THR A 39 42.62 25.58 -29.21
C THR A 39 41.25 26.16 -28.85
N ASN A 40 40.85 27.27 -29.47
CA ASN A 40 39.51 27.83 -29.29
C ASN A 40 38.42 26.84 -29.73
N LEU A 41 38.61 26.12 -30.84
CA LEU A 41 37.66 25.10 -31.31
C LEU A 41 37.48 23.97 -30.28
N LEU A 42 38.59 23.51 -29.68
CA LEU A 42 38.55 22.52 -28.61
C LEU A 42 37.85 23.05 -27.36
N VAL A 43 38.10 24.31 -26.98
CA VAL A 43 37.41 24.97 -25.86
C VAL A 43 35.89 25.06 -26.10
N TRP A 44 35.46 25.43 -27.31
CA TRP A 44 34.05 25.43 -27.68
C TRP A 44 33.42 24.03 -27.71
N SER A 45 34.20 23.00 -28.05
CA SER A 45 33.72 21.62 -27.93
C SER A 45 33.57 21.21 -26.46
N ALA A 46 34.47 21.63 -25.57
CA ALA A 46 34.40 21.34 -24.15
C ALA A 46 33.22 22.04 -23.45
N THR A 47 32.82 23.24 -23.89
CA THR A 47 31.66 23.94 -23.32
C THR A 47 30.33 23.25 -23.60
N LEU A 48 30.24 22.37 -24.61
CA LEU A 48 29.05 21.53 -24.86
C LEU A 48 28.88 20.43 -23.81
N LEU A 49 29.93 20.04 -23.07
CA LEU A 49 29.86 19.03 -22.03
C LEU A 49 29.05 19.50 -20.81
N ALA A 50 29.14 20.80 -20.47
CA ALA A 50 28.44 21.38 -19.34
C ALA A 50 26.90 21.26 -19.44
N PRO A 51 26.23 21.71 -20.53
CA PRO A 51 24.78 21.55 -20.67
C PRO A 51 24.35 20.07 -20.77
N ILE A 52 25.17 19.18 -21.37
CA ILE A 52 24.88 17.73 -21.40
C ILE A 52 24.89 17.15 -19.98
N SER A 53 25.89 17.53 -19.18
CA SER A 53 26.03 17.08 -17.79
C SER A 53 24.90 17.61 -16.91
N ILE A 54 24.48 18.87 -17.11
CA ILE A 54 23.32 19.45 -16.42
C ILE A 54 22.04 18.72 -16.81
N PHE A 55 21.82 18.46 -18.09
CA PHE A 55 20.64 17.72 -18.56
C PHE A 55 20.57 16.32 -17.94
N TYR A 56 21.70 15.61 -17.91
CA TYR A 56 21.79 14.31 -17.25
C TYR A 56 21.55 14.40 -15.75
N GLY A 57 22.25 15.30 -15.06
CA GLY A 57 22.16 15.48 -13.61
C GLY A 57 20.75 15.85 -13.17
N PHE A 58 20.12 16.81 -13.86
CA PHE A 58 18.74 17.21 -13.60
C PHE A 58 17.76 16.05 -13.83
N ARG A 59 17.96 15.26 -14.89
CA ARG A 59 17.12 14.10 -15.19
C ARG A 59 17.25 13.02 -14.11
N SER A 60 18.47 12.66 -13.73
CA SER A 60 18.74 11.67 -12.69
C SER A 60 18.19 12.13 -11.34
N TRP A 61 18.39 13.40 -10.99
CA TRP A 61 17.82 14.01 -9.79
C TRP A 61 16.29 13.95 -9.79
N LYS A 62 15.64 14.28 -10.91
CA LYS A 62 14.18 14.19 -11.02
C LYS A 62 13.68 12.77 -10.81
N ILE A 63 14.34 11.77 -11.40
CA ILE A 63 13.96 10.35 -11.22
C ILE A 63 14.10 9.93 -9.76
N GLN A 64 15.24 10.24 -9.14
CA GLN A 64 15.48 9.96 -7.72
C GLN A 64 14.44 10.61 -6.81
N LEU A 65 14.06 11.86 -7.09
CA LEU A 65 13.03 12.57 -6.33
C LEU A 65 11.66 11.88 -6.46
N PHE A 66 11.30 11.44 -7.67
CA PHE A 66 10.05 10.70 -7.89
C PHE A 66 10.03 9.37 -7.15
N ASP A 67 11.12 8.60 -7.21
CA ASP A 67 11.23 7.32 -6.52
C ASP A 67 11.23 7.50 -4.99
N GLN A 68 11.90 8.54 -4.49
CA GLN A 68 11.89 8.88 -3.06
C GLN A 68 10.48 9.27 -2.58
N SER A 69 9.75 10.10 -3.33
CA SER A 69 8.37 10.45 -3.00
C SER A 69 7.46 9.21 -3.01
N LYS A 70 7.63 8.31 -3.98
CA LYS A 70 6.90 7.03 -4.04
C LYS A 70 7.18 6.16 -2.81
N ILE A 71 8.44 6.01 -2.43
CA ILE A 71 8.84 5.23 -1.25
C ILE A 71 8.21 5.82 0.01
N ASN A 72 8.30 7.14 0.20
CA ASN A 72 7.71 7.81 1.35
C ASN A 72 6.18 7.60 1.42
N ALA A 73 5.48 7.69 0.29
CA ALA A 73 4.04 7.43 0.22
C ALA A 73 3.70 5.98 0.62
N LEU A 74 4.45 5.00 0.09
CA LEU A 74 4.29 3.59 0.42
C LEU A 74 4.56 3.29 1.89
N GLU A 75 5.60 3.88 2.47
CA GLU A 75 5.91 3.76 3.91
C GLU A 75 4.82 4.38 4.79
N ASN A 76 4.28 5.54 4.39
CA ASN A 76 3.16 6.17 5.08
C ASN A 76 1.90 5.30 5.06
N ILE A 77 1.55 4.74 3.89
CA ILE A 77 0.42 3.80 3.78
C ILE A 77 0.68 2.57 4.66
N LYS A 78 1.87 1.99 4.59
CA LYS A 78 2.25 0.81 5.40
C LYS A 78 2.09 1.09 6.90
N LYS A 79 2.52 2.27 7.36
CA LYS A 79 2.33 2.71 8.75
C LYS A 79 0.85 2.79 9.11
N LYS A 80 0.01 3.33 8.22
CA LYS A 80 -1.44 3.45 8.45
C LYS A 80 -2.15 2.10 8.46
N VAL A 81 -1.80 1.17 7.57
CA VAL A 81 -2.30 -0.22 7.61
C VAL A 81 -1.90 -0.92 8.92
N SER A 82 -0.67 -0.67 9.41
CA SER A 82 -0.24 -1.20 10.71
C SER A 82 -1.02 -0.60 11.89
N GLU A 83 -1.34 0.70 11.81
CA GLU A 83 -2.17 1.38 12.81
C GLU A 83 -3.59 0.80 12.81
N PHE A 84 -4.18 0.60 11.63
CA PHE A 84 -5.48 -0.05 11.46
C PHE A 84 -5.50 -1.43 12.09
N ASN A 85 -4.53 -2.28 11.75
CA ASN A 85 -4.42 -3.63 12.31
C ASN A 85 -4.33 -3.61 13.84
N LYS A 86 -3.53 -2.68 14.40
CA LYS A 86 -3.40 -2.53 15.85
C LYS A 86 -4.73 -2.16 16.50
N VAL A 87 -5.43 -1.15 15.97
CA VAL A 87 -6.72 -0.69 16.51
C VAL A 87 -7.77 -1.81 16.45
N THR A 88 -7.78 -2.60 15.37
CA THR A 88 -8.66 -3.78 15.22
C THR A 88 -8.31 -4.88 16.21
N LEU A 89 -7.03 -5.21 16.40
CA LEU A 89 -6.61 -6.18 17.42
C LEU A 89 -6.94 -5.70 18.83
N ASP A 90 -6.73 -4.41 19.13
CA ASP A 90 -7.02 -3.86 20.44
C ASP A 90 -8.53 -3.93 20.74
N TYR A 91 -9.36 -3.60 19.76
CA TYR A 91 -10.81 -3.73 19.86
C TYR A 91 -11.23 -5.19 20.11
N ARG A 92 -10.67 -6.15 19.39
CA ARG A 92 -11.08 -7.56 19.48
C ARG A 92 -10.58 -8.27 20.73
N LEU A 93 -9.35 -7.97 21.16
CA LEU A 93 -8.68 -8.74 22.21
C LEU A 93 -8.85 -8.13 23.61
N TYR A 94 -9.15 -6.83 23.73
CA TYR A 94 -9.17 -6.15 25.02
C TYR A 94 -10.51 -5.52 25.40
N SER A 95 -11.45 -5.37 24.47
CA SER A 95 -12.74 -4.68 24.74
C SER A 95 -13.77 -5.52 25.49
N ARG A 96 -13.48 -6.83 25.70
CA ARG A 96 -14.42 -7.77 26.36
C ARG A 96 -15.80 -7.76 25.70
N ASN A 97 -15.85 -7.60 24.38
CA ASN A 97 -17.08 -7.40 23.61
C ASN A 97 -18.15 -8.46 23.92
N LEU A 98 -17.75 -9.73 24.01
CA LEU A 98 -18.66 -10.82 24.33
C LEU A 98 -19.20 -10.78 25.76
N TYR A 99 -18.41 -10.29 26.71
CA TYR A 99 -18.86 -10.13 28.09
C TYR A 99 -19.97 -9.08 28.18
N LEU A 100 -19.81 -7.94 27.52
CA LEU A 100 -20.81 -6.87 27.47
C LEU A 100 -22.13 -7.37 26.84
N LEU A 101 -22.03 -8.16 25.77
CA LEU A 101 -23.19 -8.78 25.14
C LEU A 101 -23.90 -9.77 26.07
N LEU A 102 -23.15 -10.59 26.83
CA LEU A 102 -23.71 -11.54 27.80
C LEU A 102 -24.42 -10.83 28.97
N GLU A 103 -23.88 -9.70 29.42
CA GLU A 103 -24.50 -8.87 30.47
C GLU A 103 -25.66 -8.01 29.95
N LYS A 104 -25.92 -8.02 28.63
CA LYS A 104 -26.89 -7.15 27.97
C LYS A 104 -26.61 -5.66 28.16
N ASP A 105 -25.33 -5.31 28.34
CA ASP A 105 -24.87 -3.91 28.36
C ASP A 105 -24.69 -3.39 26.92
N GLU A 106 -25.82 -3.22 26.25
CA GLU A 106 -25.89 -2.78 24.86
C GLU A 106 -25.33 -1.37 24.66
N THR A 107 -25.53 -0.47 25.63
CA THR A 107 -25.09 0.92 25.52
C THR A 107 -23.57 1.02 25.55
N THR A 108 -22.89 0.30 26.45
CA THR A 108 -21.43 0.27 26.50
C THR A 108 -20.85 -0.42 25.27
N PHE A 109 -21.42 -1.55 24.85
CA PHE A 109 -20.98 -2.26 23.64
C PHE A 109 -21.05 -1.35 22.40
N LYS A 110 -22.21 -0.72 22.16
CA LYS A 110 -22.42 0.22 21.03
C LYS A 110 -21.45 1.39 21.06
N LYS A 111 -21.17 1.92 22.25
CA LYS A 111 -20.21 3.01 22.42
C LYS A 111 -18.79 2.58 21.99
N ILE A 112 -18.31 1.43 22.46
CA ILE A 112 -16.97 0.92 22.13
C ILE A 112 -16.89 0.61 20.62
N LEU A 113 -17.91 -0.05 20.06
CA LEU A 113 -17.95 -0.34 18.62
C LEU A 113 -17.88 0.97 17.81
N LYS A 114 -18.71 1.95 18.15
CA LYS A 114 -18.70 3.26 17.47
C LYS A 114 -17.34 3.95 17.55
N GLU A 115 -16.70 3.97 18.72
CA GLU A 115 -15.36 4.54 18.89
C GLU A 115 -14.31 3.81 18.04
N TRP A 116 -14.42 2.50 17.88
CA TRP A 116 -13.54 1.73 17.00
C TRP A 116 -13.81 2.05 15.52
N VAL A 117 -15.07 2.06 15.08
CA VAL A 117 -15.47 2.39 13.70
C VAL A 117 -14.94 3.75 13.30
N GLU A 118 -15.14 4.77 14.14
CA GLU A 118 -14.67 6.13 13.88
C GLU A 118 -13.15 6.19 13.70
N LYS A 119 -12.39 5.46 14.53
CA LYS A 119 -10.91 5.37 14.40
C LYS A 119 -10.49 4.61 13.15
N ALA A 120 -11.13 3.49 12.84
CA ALA A 120 -10.84 2.67 11.67
C ALA A 120 -11.11 3.43 10.36
N GLU A 121 -12.26 4.10 10.27
CA GLU A 121 -12.63 4.96 9.15
C GLU A 121 -11.67 6.15 8.98
N LEU A 122 -11.25 6.78 10.08
CA LEU A 122 -10.27 7.86 10.02
C LEU A 122 -8.97 7.38 9.38
N ILE A 123 -8.43 6.25 9.82
CA ILE A 123 -7.20 5.67 9.26
C ILE A 123 -7.38 5.33 7.77
N ARG A 124 -8.52 4.74 7.39
CA ARG A 124 -8.84 4.43 5.99
C ARG A 124 -8.89 5.68 5.12
N ARG A 125 -9.46 6.79 5.61
CA ARG A 125 -9.49 8.08 4.91
C ARG A 125 -8.10 8.70 4.78
N GLU A 126 -7.24 8.54 5.78
CA GLU A 126 -5.85 8.98 5.69
C GLU A 126 -5.09 8.19 4.63
N ILE A 127 -5.30 6.87 4.54
CA ILE A 127 -4.77 6.06 3.42
C ILE A 127 -5.27 6.58 2.08
N MET A 128 -6.57 6.84 1.97
CA MET A 128 -7.19 7.39 0.76
C MET A 128 -6.57 8.73 0.35
N SER A 129 -6.37 9.62 1.32
CA SER A 129 -5.76 10.93 1.10
C SER A 129 -4.33 10.81 0.57
N ILE A 130 -3.54 9.88 1.10
CA ILE A 130 -2.20 9.59 0.57
C ILE A 130 -2.30 9.10 -0.88
N LEU A 131 -3.22 8.18 -1.18
CA LEU A 131 -3.41 7.67 -2.54
C LEU A 131 -3.87 8.74 -3.54
N GLU A 132 -4.66 9.72 -3.10
CA GLU A 132 -5.11 10.84 -3.94
C GLU A 132 -4.01 11.89 -4.17
N ILE A 133 -3.27 12.26 -3.13
CA ILE A 133 -2.23 13.29 -3.19
C ILE A 133 -0.97 12.75 -3.86
N ASP A 134 -0.50 11.60 -3.40
CA ASP A 134 0.75 10.97 -3.87
C ASP A 134 0.49 9.96 -5.00
N GLY A 135 -0.77 9.81 -5.43
CA GLY A 135 -1.22 8.96 -6.54
C GLY A 135 -0.41 9.13 -7.83
N ILE A 136 0.10 10.35 -8.06
CA ILE A 136 0.90 10.73 -9.23
C ILE A 136 2.25 9.99 -9.32
N TYR A 137 2.76 9.47 -8.20
CA TYR A 137 4.04 8.74 -8.15
C TYR A 137 3.88 7.25 -8.45
N PHE A 138 2.65 6.75 -8.50
CA PHE A 138 2.35 5.36 -8.80
C PHE A 138 2.25 5.12 -10.30
N ASP A 139 2.75 3.99 -10.76
CA ASP A 139 2.80 3.69 -12.19
C ASP A 139 1.42 3.26 -12.69
N SER A 140 0.75 4.16 -13.44
CA SER A 140 -0.57 3.89 -14.01
C SER A 140 -0.57 2.73 -15.00
N SER A 141 0.57 2.43 -15.63
CA SER A 141 0.69 1.30 -16.56
C SER A 141 0.69 -0.06 -15.86
N LYS A 142 0.91 -0.08 -14.54
CA LYS A 142 1.04 -1.30 -13.72
C LYS A 142 -0.16 -1.58 -12.83
N ASN A 143 -1.21 -0.77 -12.92
CA ASN A 143 -2.37 -0.86 -12.04
C ASN A 143 -2.03 -0.80 -10.54
N GLU A 144 -0.85 -0.30 -10.14
CA GLU A 144 -0.42 -0.23 -8.73
C GLU A 144 -1.45 0.54 -7.90
N LEU A 145 -1.81 1.74 -8.37
CA LEU A 145 -2.78 2.61 -7.70
C LEU A 145 -4.16 1.95 -7.60
N LYS A 146 -4.62 1.26 -8.66
CA LYS A 146 -5.90 0.55 -8.67
C LYS A 146 -5.92 -0.59 -7.64
N THR A 147 -4.81 -1.33 -7.52
CA THR A 147 -4.67 -2.39 -6.53
C THR A 147 -4.66 -1.83 -5.11
N LEU A 148 -3.98 -0.71 -4.87
CA LEU A 148 -3.97 -0.04 -3.56
C LEU A 148 -5.36 0.48 -3.16
N TYR A 149 -6.12 1.06 -4.11
CA TYR A 149 -7.52 1.43 -3.85
C TYR A 149 -8.36 0.21 -3.49
N LYS A 150 -8.24 -0.90 -4.24
CA LYS A 150 -8.95 -2.14 -3.92
C LYS A 150 -8.64 -2.63 -2.51
N HIS A 151 -7.37 -2.60 -2.09
CA HIS A 151 -7.02 -2.99 -0.73
C HIS A 151 -7.62 -2.05 0.33
N ASN A 152 -7.69 -0.75 0.05
CA ASN A 152 -8.36 0.21 0.94
C ASN A 152 -9.88 -0.04 1.03
N ASP A 153 -10.51 -0.46 -0.07
CA ASP A 153 -11.92 -0.85 -0.09
C ASP A 153 -12.16 -2.15 0.69
N ASN A 154 -11.25 -3.13 0.60
CA ASN A 154 -11.33 -4.34 1.44
C ASN A 154 -11.26 -4.02 2.95
N LEU A 155 -10.58 -2.93 3.35
CA LEU A 155 -10.60 -2.48 4.76
C LEU A 155 -11.98 -1.92 5.14
N LEU A 156 -12.70 -1.27 4.22
CA LEU A 156 -14.08 -0.84 4.44
C LEU A 156 -15.01 -2.05 4.59
N GLU A 157 -14.85 -3.08 3.76
CA GLU A 157 -15.59 -4.33 3.88
C GLU A 157 -15.39 -4.97 5.26
N LEU A 158 -14.14 -5.01 5.76
CA LEU A 158 -13.83 -5.46 7.12
C LEU A 158 -14.56 -4.64 8.19
N ILE A 159 -14.57 -3.30 8.08
CA ILE A 159 -15.30 -2.42 9.00
C ILE A 159 -16.79 -2.81 9.04
N ASN A 160 -17.40 -2.90 7.85
CA ASN A 160 -18.81 -3.24 7.72
C ASN A 160 -19.14 -4.62 8.30
N GLU A 161 -18.25 -5.60 8.17
CA GLU A 161 -18.45 -6.94 8.73
C GLU A 161 -18.39 -6.97 10.26
N ILE A 162 -17.49 -6.19 10.86
CA ILE A 162 -17.44 -6.04 12.32
C ILE A 162 -18.66 -5.27 12.83
N GLU A 163 -19.12 -4.25 12.12
CA GLU A 163 -20.39 -3.56 12.44
C GLU A 163 -21.59 -4.50 12.29
N ASN A 164 -21.67 -5.29 11.22
CA ASN A 164 -22.74 -6.27 11.02
C ASN A 164 -22.77 -7.35 12.11
N ALA A 165 -21.63 -7.70 12.70
CA ALA A 165 -21.55 -8.63 13.81
C ALA A 165 -22.45 -8.21 14.98
N GLU A 166 -22.53 -6.90 15.27
CA GLU A 166 -23.46 -6.36 16.26
C GLU A 166 -24.89 -6.78 15.92
N PHE A 167 -25.35 -6.41 14.73
CA PHE A 167 -26.72 -6.62 14.30
C PHE A 167 -27.10 -8.11 14.40
N ILE A 168 -26.22 -8.99 13.92
CA ILE A 168 -26.44 -10.43 13.93
C ILE A 168 -26.52 -10.96 15.37
N LEU A 169 -25.61 -10.55 16.26
CA LEU A 169 -25.60 -11.04 17.64
C LEU A 169 -26.80 -10.51 18.45
N PHE A 170 -27.19 -9.25 18.31
CA PHE A 170 -28.38 -8.74 19.00
C PHE A 170 -29.68 -9.36 18.49
N THR A 171 -29.82 -9.55 17.17
CA THR A 171 -31.06 -10.08 16.59
C THR A 171 -31.19 -11.59 16.74
N CYS A 172 -30.11 -12.35 16.50
CA CYS A 172 -30.16 -13.79 16.36
C CYS A 172 -29.76 -14.55 17.63
N TRP A 173 -28.90 -13.97 18.47
CA TRP A 173 -28.44 -14.60 19.70
C TRP A 173 -29.19 -14.10 20.94
N ILE A 174 -29.35 -12.78 21.08
CA ILE A 174 -30.12 -12.18 22.19
C ILE A 174 -31.62 -12.19 21.87
N GLY A 175 -31.97 -11.94 20.61
CA GLY A 175 -33.35 -11.99 20.11
C GLY A 175 -33.81 -13.37 19.66
N SER A 176 -35.06 -13.44 19.20
CA SER A 176 -35.69 -14.65 18.65
C SER A 176 -35.62 -14.73 17.12
N ALA A 177 -34.95 -13.78 16.45
CA ALA A 177 -34.85 -13.78 15.00
C ALA A 177 -33.98 -14.93 14.50
N SER A 178 -34.25 -15.38 13.28
CA SER A 178 -33.33 -16.24 12.53
C SER A 178 -32.50 -15.35 11.61
N PRO A 179 -31.20 -15.65 11.40
CA PRO A 179 -30.42 -14.93 10.41
C PRO A 179 -31.12 -15.01 9.04
N SER A 180 -31.31 -13.85 8.40
CA SER A 180 -31.76 -13.70 7.01
C SER A 180 -30.87 -14.55 6.08
N PRO A 181 -31.39 -15.10 4.96
CA PRO A 181 -31.09 -16.45 4.52
C PRO A 181 -29.60 -16.77 4.59
N LEU A 182 -29.29 -17.73 5.44
CA LEU A 182 -27.98 -18.32 5.67
C LEU A 182 -27.18 -18.36 4.36
N GLU A 183 -26.19 -17.47 4.24
CA GLU A 183 -25.18 -17.61 3.20
C GLU A 183 -24.64 -19.04 3.31
N ASN A 184 -24.86 -19.82 2.25
CA ASN A 184 -24.37 -21.19 2.09
C ASN A 184 -25.05 -22.30 2.93
N GLY A 185 -26.23 -22.07 3.51
CA GLY A 185 -27.00 -23.13 4.18
C GLY A 185 -26.40 -23.62 5.51
N GLU A 186 -25.54 -22.81 6.13
CA GLU A 186 -24.94 -23.10 7.44
C GLU A 186 -25.98 -23.16 8.56
N SER A 187 -25.67 -23.79 9.69
CA SER A 187 -26.59 -23.76 10.85
C SER A 187 -26.55 -22.39 11.54
N LYS A 188 -27.68 -21.97 12.12
CA LYS A 188 -27.75 -20.73 12.94
C LYS A 188 -26.67 -20.70 14.03
N GLU A 189 -26.33 -21.86 14.60
CA GLU A 189 -25.29 -21.97 15.62
C GLU A 189 -23.90 -21.61 15.07
N ILE A 190 -23.54 -22.08 13.87
CA ILE A 190 -22.24 -21.78 13.24
C ILE A 190 -22.11 -20.27 12.98
N VAL A 191 -23.15 -19.67 12.42
CA VAL A 191 -23.16 -18.23 12.12
C VAL A 191 -22.95 -17.39 13.38
N ILE A 192 -23.66 -17.71 14.47
CA ILE A 192 -23.49 -17.00 15.74
C ILE A 192 -22.04 -17.14 16.24
N TYR A 193 -21.47 -18.35 16.27
CA TYR A 193 -20.10 -18.52 16.74
C TYR A 193 -19.06 -17.82 15.87
N LYS A 194 -19.25 -17.76 14.55
CA LYS A 194 -18.38 -16.99 13.65
C LYS A 194 -18.31 -15.53 14.05
N TYR A 195 -19.46 -14.87 14.24
CA TYR A 195 -19.50 -13.46 14.63
C TYR A 195 -19.05 -13.22 16.07
N MET A 196 -19.30 -14.16 16.99
CA MET A 196 -18.73 -14.10 18.33
C MET A 196 -17.19 -14.18 18.30
N TYR A 197 -16.64 -15.10 17.50
CA TYR A 197 -15.20 -15.27 17.30
C TYR A 197 -14.58 -14.05 16.59
N LEU A 198 -15.32 -13.44 15.65
CA LEU A 198 -14.90 -12.22 14.99
C LEU A 198 -14.74 -11.07 16.00
N LEU A 199 -15.66 -10.91 16.95
CA LEU A 199 -15.61 -9.81 17.92
C LEU A 199 -14.66 -10.03 19.11
N ASP A 200 -14.53 -11.27 19.59
CA ASP A 200 -13.67 -11.60 20.73
C ASP A 200 -13.22 -13.08 20.67
N PRO A 201 -12.18 -13.40 19.88
CA PRO A 201 -11.67 -14.77 19.79
C PRO A 201 -11.00 -15.23 21.09
N SER A 202 -10.69 -14.31 22.00
CA SER A 202 -9.94 -14.57 23.23
C SER A 202 -10.83 -15.00 24.40
N SER A 203 -12.14 -14.75 24.30
CA SER A 203 -13.14 -14.98 25.32
C SER A 203 -13.11 -16.40 25.91
N HIS A 204 -13.07 -16.47 27.24
CA HIS A 204 -13.16 -17.74 27.97
C HIS A 204 -14.46 -18.49 27.69
N TYR A 205 -15.57 -17.76 27.52
CA TYR A 205 -16.87 -18.36 27.16
C TYR A 205 -16.77 -19.10 25.82
N LEU A 206 -16.20 -18.44 24.81
CA LEU A 206 -16.09 -18.97 23.47
C LEU A 206 -15.16 -20.20 23.43
N LYS A 207 -14.00 -20.10 24.11
CA LYS A 207 -13.04 -21.21 24.24
C LYS A 207 -13.68 -22.45 24.87
N HIS A 208 -14.46 -22.28 25.94
CA HIS A 208 -15.15 -23.39 26.58
C HIS A 208 -16.26 -23.99 25.69
N LYS A 209 -16.98 -23.18 24.91
CA LYS A 209 -18.02 -23.67 24.01
C LYS A 209 -17.47 -24.40 22.79
N LEU A 210 -16.36 -23.92 22.24
CA LEU A 210 -15.73 -24.48 21.05
C LEU A 210 -14.77 -25.63 21.33
N SER A 211 -14.32 -25.83 22.58
CA SER A 211 -13.39 -26.92 22.93
C SER A 211 -13.91 -28.32 22.57
N ASN A 212 -15.23 -28.50 22.60
CA ASN A 212 -15.89 -29.77 22.25
C ASN A 212 -16.48 -29.78 20.84
N LYS A 213 -16.20 -28.75 20.02
CA LYS A 213 -16.76 -28.56 18.66
C LYS A 213 -15.67 -28.11 17.67
N PRO A 214 -14.67 -28.97 17.36
CA PRO A 214 -13.53 -28.59 16.54
C PRO A 214 -13.91 -28.17 15.11
N GLU A 215 -14.96 -28.76 14.54
CA GLU A 215 -15.47 -28.40 13.21
C GLU A 215 -15.96 -26.93 13.17
N ILE A 216 -16.70 -26.50 14.19
CA ILE A 216 -17.17 -25.11 14.29
C ILE A 216 -16.00 -24.15 14.50
N LEU A 217 -14.99 -24.54 15.29
CA LEU A 217 -13.79 -23.73 15.48
C LEU A 217 -13.05 -23.51 14.15
N ASP A 218 -12.91 -24.53 13.30
CA ASP A 218 -12.31 -24.41 11.97
C ASP A 218 -13.10 -23.44 11.09
N HIS A 219 -14.44 -23.51 11.10
CA HIS A 219 -15.29 -22.52 10.41
C HIS A 219 -15.10 -21.09 10.94
N CYS A 220 -14.93 -20.90 12.26
CA CYS A 220 -14.69 -19.59 12.85
C CYS A 220 -13.31 -19.03 12.46
N GLN A 221 -12.27 -19.86 12.49
CA GLN A 221 -10.91 -19.47 12.13
C GLN A 221 -10.78 -19.14 10.64
N LYS A 222 -11.41 -19.92 9.76
CA LYS A 222 -11.46 -19.62 8.33
C LYS A 222 -12.15 -18.30 8.05
N PHE A 223 -13.32 -18.10 8.67
CA PHE A 223 -14.05 -16.84 8.55
C PHE A 223 -13.23 -15.65 9.05
N GLU A 224 -12.54 -15.79 10.18
CA GLU A 224 -11.66 -14.74 10.69
C GLU A 224 -10.46 -14.45 9.77
N ASP A 225 -9.84 -15.49 9.20
CA ASP A 225 -8.73 -15.31 8.25
C ASP A 225 -9.21 -14.64 6.96
N GLU A 226 -10.40 -14.96 6.48
CA GLU A 226 -11.01 -14.35 5.30
C GLU A 226 -11.35 -12.87 5.51
N ILE A 227 -11.94 -12.52 6.66
CA ILE A 227 -12.45 -11.17 6.92
C ILE A 227 -11.36 -10.22 7.43
N ILE A 228 -10.41 -10.70 8.24
CA ILE A 228 -9.44 -9.84 8.92
C ILE A 228 -8.01 -10.08 8.42
N SER A 229 -7.50 -11.30 8.59
CA SER A 229 -6.08 -11.56 8.39
C SER A 229 -5.67 -11.45 6.93
N THR A 230 -6.47 -11.98 6.00
CA THR A 230 -6.19 -12.00 4.57
C THR A 230 -6.18 -10.60 3.96
N PRO A 231 -7.20 -9.73 4.15
CA PRO A 231 -7.18 -8.38 3.62
C PRO A 231 -5.95 -7.58 4.05
N ILE A 232 -5.60 -7.65 5.34
CA ILE A 232 -4.45 -6.93 5.91
C ILE A 232 -3.13 -7.52 5.38
N ARG A 233 -3.00 -8.85 5.36
CA ARG A 233 -1.81 -9.56 4.88
C ARG A 233 -1.54 -9.27 3.40
N GLU A 234 -2.56 -9.36 2.56
CA GLU A 234 -2.44 -9.06 1.13
C GLU A 234 -2.12 -7.58 0.88
N PHE A 235 -2.67 -6.66 1.68
CA PHE A 235 -2.29 -5.25 1.58
C PHE A 235 -0.79 -5.05 1.88
N PHE A 236 -0.29 -5.62 2.98
CA PHE A 236 1.15 -5.54 3.30
C PHE A 236 2.02 -6.20 2.24
N LYS A 237 1.61 -7.35 1.72
CA LYS A 237 2.32 -8.06 0.66
C LYS A 237 2.46 -7.17 -0.58
N THR A 238 1.36 -6.61 -1.08
CA THR A 238 1.36 -5.68 -2.21
C THR A 238 2.27 -4.48 -1.95
N LEU A 239 2.19 -3.86 -0.77
CA LEU A 239 3.06 -2.72 -0.42
C LEU A 239 4.55 -3.10 -0.46
N ASN A 240 4.91 -4.27 0.07
CA ASN A 240 6.29 -4.76 0.06
C ASN A 240 6.77 -5.12 -1.36
N GLU A 241 5.91 -5.71 -2.20
CA GLU A 241 6.23 -6.01 -3.60
C GLU A 241 6.50 -4.72 -4.40
N ILE A 242 5.67 -3.69 -4.23
CA ILE A 242 5.88 -2.39 -4.88
C ILE A 242 7.16 -1.72 -4.37
N LEU A 243 7.42 -1.77 -3.06
CA LEU A 243 8.66 -1.23 -2.48
C LEU A 243 9.90 -1.94 -3.04
N GLN A 244 9.94 -3.27 -3.02
CA GLN A 244 11.06 -4.05 -3.55
C GLN A 244 11.34 -3.73 -5.01
N TYR A 245 10.29 -3.63 -5.84
CA TYR A 245 10.44 -3.26 -7.23
C TYR A 245 11.00 -1.83 -7.41
N THR A 246 10.65 -0.91 -6.51
CA THR A 246 11.14 0.47 -6.55
C THR A 246 12.62 0.57 -6.15
N PHE A 247 13.10 -0.29 -5.24
CA PHE A 247 14.51 -0.33 -4.82
C PHE A 247 15.45 -1.04 -5.82
N ILE A 248 14.94 -1.94 -6.66
CA ILE A 248 15.76 -2.76 -7.58
C ILE A 248 15.98 -2.07 -8.96
N LYS A 249 15.27 -0.97 -9.23
CA LYS A 249 15.38 -0.18 -10.49
C LYS A 249 16.61 0.71 -10.54
#